data_AF-A0A915D0P7-F1
#
_entry.id   AF-A0A915D0P7-F1
#
_cell.length_a   1.000
_cell.length_b   1.000
_cell.length_c   1.000
_cell.angle_alpha   90.00
_cell.angle_beta   90.00
_cell.angle_gamma   90.00
#
_symmetry.space_group_name_H-M   'P 1'
#
loop_
_entity.id
_entity.type
_entity.pdbx_description
1 polymer ?
#
loop_
_entity_poly.entity_id
_entity_poly.type
_entity_poly.pdbx_seq_one_letter_code
_entity_poly.pdbx_strand_id
1 'polypeptide(L)' 'MFSYCHNQPKLGGPGSYIEIDESSICKRKYSRGRYRRGSSQWVFGGVERGVGGLAFAVRVKDRKKKLFFV' A
#
# COMPACT_ATOMS: atom_id res chain seq x y z
N MET A 1 2.18 13.01 -7.98
CA MET A 1 3.59 12.57 -8.07
C MET A 1 3.87 11.87 -6.74
N PHE A 2 3.49 10.60 -6.63
CA PHE A 2 3.77 9.80 -5.43
C PHE A 2 5.22 9.34 -5.59
N SER A 3 6.13 9.98 -4.86
CA SER A 3 7.54 9.60 -4.85
C SER A 3 7.63 8.19 -4.26
N TYR A 4 8.16 7.25 -5.04
CA TYR A 4 8.37 5.88 -4.59
C TYR A 4 9.50 5.90 -3.57
N CYS A 5 9.25 5.47 -2.33
CA CYS A 5 10.32 5.19 -1.37
C CYS A 5 11.12 3.99 -1.91
N HIS A 6 12.20 4.26 -2.63
CA HIS A 6 13.04 3.25 -3.30
C HIS A 6 13.73 2.31 -2.30
N ASN A 7 13.82 2.72 -1.02
CA ASN A 7 14.28 1.91 0.10
C ASN A 7 13.16 1.76 1.13
N GLN A 8 12.28 0.78 0.95
CA GLN A 8 11.33 0.43 2.01
C GLN A 8 12.07 -0.35 3.10
N PRO A 9 11.91 0.00 4.38
CA PRO A 9 12.54 -0.72 5.46
C PRO A 9 12.07 -2.18 5.46
N LYS A 10 12.98 -3.12 5.73
CA LYS A 10 12.58 -4.51 5.98
C LYS A 10 11.80 -4.52 7.29
N LEU A 11 10.52 -4.88 7.22
CA LEU A 11 9.69 -5.09 8.40
C LEU A 11 9.83 -6.53 8.89
N GLY A 12 9.72 -6.71 10.20
CA GLY A 12 9.62 -8.01 10.83
C GLY A 12 10.90 -8.50 11.51
N GLY A 13 10.70 -9.52 12.34
CA GLY A 13 11.68 -10.10 13.25
C GLY A 13 10.96 -10.98 14.27
N PRO A 14 11.69 -11.81 15.06
CA PRO A 14 11.07 -12.62 16.11
C PRO A 14 10.32 -11.73 17.12
N GLY A 15 9.02 -11.99 17.30
CA GLY A 15 8.16 -11.21 18.20
C GLY A 15 7.61 -9.91 17.61
N SER A 16 7.91 -9.59 16.34
CA SER A 16 7.33 -8.46 15.64
C SER A 16 5.91 -8.77 15.16
N TYR A 17 4.99 -7.84 15.39
CA TYR A 17 3.63 -7.90 14.86
C TYR A 17 3.48 -6.86 13.75
N ILE A 18 3.13 -7.31 12.54
CA ILE A 18 2.92 -6.42 11.39
C ILE A 18 1.43 -6.42 11.06
N GLU A 19 0.85 -5.23 10.98
CA GLU A 19 -0.48 -5.06 10.40
C GLU A 19 -0.36 -4.81 8.91
N ILE A 20 -1.17 -5.51 8.14
CA ILE A 20 -1.19 -5.46 6.69
C ILE A 20 -2.55 -4.95 6.25
N ASP A 21 -2.57 -4.00 5.31
CA ASP A 21 -3.81 -3.42 4.78
C ASP A 21 -3.74 -3.15 3.27
N GLU A 22 -4.91 -3.10 2.63
CA GLU A 22 -5.10 -2.77 1.22
C GLU A 22 -5.85 -1.45 1.05
N SER A 23 -5.19 -0.46 0.48
CA SER A 23 -5.75 0.87 0.25
C SER A 23 -5.91 1.18 -1.24
N SER A 24 -7.12 1.58 -1.65
CA SER A 24 -7.41 2.00 -3.03
C SER A 24 -7.41 3.53 -3.15
N ILE A 25 -6.30 4.09 -3.61
CA ILE A 25 -6.12 5.54 -3.80
C ILE A 25 -6.67 5.98 -5.14
N CYS A 26 -7.35 7.12 -5.19
CA CYS A 26 -7.78 7.68 -6.46
C CYS A 26 -7.80 9.19 -6.50
N LYS A 27 -7.68 9.73 -7.72
CA LYS A 27 -7.78 11.17 -7.94
C LYS A 27 -9.13 11.55 -8.53
N ARG A 28 -9.77 12.54 -7.93
CA ARG A 28 -11.02 13.14 -8.44
C ARG A 28 -10.71 14.22 -9.48
N LYS A 29 -11.54 14.36 -10.51
CA LYS A 29 -11.39 15.43 -11.51
C LYS A 29 -11.90 16.74 -10.90
N TYR A 30 -11.02 17.75 -10.75
CA TYR A 30 -11.34 19.08 -10.19
C TYR A 30 -12.02 19.08 -8.82
N SER A 31 -11.81 18.03 -8.02
CA SER A 31 -12.56 17.84 -6.78
C SER A 31 -14.08 17.89 -6.97
N ARG A 32 -14.66 17.35 -8.07
CA ARG A 32 -16.12 17.14 -8.23
C ARG A 32 -16.46 15.88 -9.04
N GLY A 33 -17.72 15.41 -8.95
CA GLY A 33 -18.26 14.28 -9.74
C GLY A 33 -18.24 12.88 -9.07
N ARG A 34 -18.89 11.90 -9.74
CA ARG A 34 -19.08 10.50 -9.30
C ARG A 34 -17.86 9.63 -9.65
N TYR A 35 -17.40 8.84 -8.70
CA TYR A 35 -16.17 8.06 -8.76
C TYR A 35 -16.23 6.90 -9.77
N ARG A 36 -15.25 6.78 -10.69
CA ARG A 36 -15.21 5.73 -11.74
C ARG A 36 -14.11 4.68 -11.47
N ARG A 37 -14.49 3.41 -11.50
CA ARG A 37 -13.62 2.23 -11.36
C ARG A 37 -12.52 2.23 -12.43
N GLY A 38 -11.25 2.09 -12.00
CA GLY A 38 -10.06 2.00 -12.88
C GLY A 38 -9.13 3.21 -12.81
N SER A 39 -9.59 4.34 -12.26
CA SER A 39 -8.74 5.50 -11.90
C SER A 39 -8.05 5.33 -10.53
N SER A 40 -8.27 4.19 -9.90
CA SER A 40 -7.85 3.86 -8.56
C SER A 40 -6.57 3.05 -8.59
N GLN A 41 -5.53 3.59 -7.98
CA GLN A 41 -4.32 2.86 -7.69
C GLN A 41 -4.48 2.09 -6.39
N TRP A 42 -4.37 0.77 -6.46
CA TRP A 42 -4.27 -0.07 -5.27
C TRP A 42 -2.85 -0.01 -4.70
N VAL A 43 -2.76 0.20 -3.41
CA VAL A 43 -1.54 0.19 -2.62
C VAL A 43 -1.74 -0.85 -1.54
N PHE A 44 -0.80 -1.77 -1.46
CA PHE A 44 -0.70 -2.74 -0.39
C PHE A 44 0.33 -2.22 0.59
N GLY A 45 -0.02 -2.10 1.85
CA GLY A 45 0.88 -1.55 2.86
C GLY A 45 0.95 -2.43 4.09
N GLY A 46 1.97 -2.18 4.89
CA GLY A 46 2.08 -2.76 6.22
C GLY A 46 2.80 -1.83 7.18
N VAL A 47 2.43 -1.91 8.45
CA VAL A 47 3.04 -1.15 9.55
C VAL A 47 3.36 -2.10 10.69
N GLU A 48 4.57 -1.97 11.24
CA GLU A 48 4.97 -2.75 12.42
C GLU A 48 4.40 -2.12 13.70
N ARG A 49 3.71 -2.93 14.52
CA ARG A 49 3.29 -2.55 15.86
C ARG A 49 4.47 -2.69 16.82
N GLY A 50 5.27 -1.62 16.93
CA GLY A 50 6.44 -1.58 17.82
C GLY A 50 7.12 -0.21 17.88
N VAL A 51 8.22 -0.14 18.63
CA VAL A 51 9.07 1.06 18.76
C VAL A 51 9.91 1.19 17.49
N GLY A 52 9.41 1.97 16.54
CA GLY A 52 10.10 2.19 15.25
C GLY A 52 9.18 2.70 14.16
N GLY A 53 7.87 2.45 14.25
CA GLY A 53 6.87 2.99 13.32
C GLY A 53 7.17 2.71 11.85
N LEU A 54 7.94 1.65 11.56
CA LEU A 54 8.38 1.32 10.23
C LEU A 54 7.17 0.85 9.42
N ALA A 55 7.04 1.39 8.21
CA ALA A 55 5.96 1.07 7.31
C ALA A 55 6.48 0.89 5.88
N PHE A 56 5.81 0.01 5.14
CA PHE A 56 6.01 -0.18 3.70
C PHE A 56 4.70 0.06 2.97
N ALA A 57 4.80 0.47 1.70
CA ALA A 57 3.66 0.74 0.83
C ALA A 57 4.05 0.41 -0.62
N VAL A 58 3.48 -0.67 -1.14
CA VAL A 58 3.77 -1.24 -2.45
C VAL A 58 2.58 -1.00 -3.38
N ARG A 59 2.87 -0.45 -4.56
CA ARG A 59 1.88 -0.25 -5.61
C ARG A 59 1.52 -1.59 -6.25
N VAL A 60 0.24 -1.96 -6.22
CA VAL A 60 -0.27 -3.16 -6.90
C VAL A 60 -0.45 -2.87 -8.39
N LYS A 61 0.42 -3.44 -9.23
CA LYS A 61 0.41 -3.21 -10.69
C LYS A 61 -0.64 -4.04 -11.43
N ASP A 62 -0.81 -5.30 -11.04
CA ASP A 62 -1.82 -6.21 -11.59
C ASP A 62 -2.68 -6.76 -10.45
N ARG A 63 -3.99 -6.79 -10.65
CA ARG A 63 -5.00 -7.25 -9.69
C ARG A 63 -5.60 -8.59 -10.08
N LYS A 64 -5.08 -9.24 -11.13
CA LYS A 64 -5.46 -10.61 -11.46
C LYS A 64 -5.12 -11.51 -10.26
N LYS A 65 -5.99 -12.47 -9.96
CA LYS A 65 -5.79 -13.44 -8.87
C LYS A 65 -4.52 -14.25 -9.12
N LYS A 66 -3.41 -13.78 -8.55
CA LYS A 66 -2.19 -14.53 -8.38
C LYS A 66 -1.80 -14.35 -6.93
N LEU A 67 -1.73 -15.46 -6.19
CA LEU A 67 -1.30 -15.46 -4.80
C LEU A 67 0.07 -14.79 -4.72
N PHE A 68 0.14 -13.67 -3.98
CA PHE A 68 1.38 -13.03 -3.63
C PHE A 68 1.96 -13.79 -2.44
N PHE A 69 2.97 -14.63 -2.69
CA PHE A 69 3.85 -15.12 -1.64
C PHE A 69 4.94 -14.07 -1.46
N VAL A 70 4.94 -13.42 -0.30
CA VAL A 70 6.02 -12.53 0.18
C VAL A 70 6.98 -13.36 1.01
#